data_AF-A0A1A8PSS6-F1
#
_entry.id   AF-A0A1A8PSS6-F1
#
_cell.length_a   1.000
_cell.length_b   1.000
_cell.length_c   1.000
_cell.angle_alpha   90.00
_cell.angle_beta   90.00
_cell.angle_gamma   90.00
#
_symmetry.space_group_name_H-M   'P 1'
#
loop_
_entity.id
_entity.type
_entity.pdbx_description
1 polymer ?
#
loop_
_entity_poly.entity_id
_entity_poly.type
_entity_poly.pdbx_seq_one_letter_code
_entity_poly.pdbx_strand_id
1 'polypeptide(L)'
;CGSSGRWECEQNPCLVEPAIIHAVNRGNYGWKAANYSQFYGMTLAEGIRYRLGTQRPSSTIMNMNEIRVNMDPQNDHLPRYFNSTEKWPGKIHEPLDQG
;
A
#
# COMPACT_ATOMS: atom_id res chain seq x y z
N CYS A 1 -26.52 -23.24 -5.30
CA CYS A 1 -26.69 -24.23 -6.39
C CYS A 1 -27.28 -23.54 -7.59
N GLY A 2 -26.66 -23.68 -8.76
CA GLY A 2 -27.21 -23.18 -10.02
C GLY A 2 -28.46 -23.97 -10.42
N SER A 3 -29.12 -23.52 -11.48
CA SER A 3 -30.35 -24.14 -12.02
C SER A 3 -30.17 -25.61 -12.45
N SER A 4 -28.93 -26.04 -12.66
CA SER A 4 -28.54 -27.43 -12.95
C SER A 4 -28.30 -28.31 -11.70
N GLY A 5 -28.49 -27.77 -10.50
CA GLY A 5 -28.15 -28.45 -9.25
C GLY A 5 -26.63 -28.57 -8.99
N ARG A 6 -25.79 -27.98 -9.86
CA ARG A 6 -24.33 -27.95 -9.69
C ARG A 6 -23.89 -26.72 -8.88
N TRP A 7 -22.75 -26.87 -8.22
CA TRP A 7 -22.02 -25.74 -7.66
C TRP A 7 -21.42 -24.93 -8.81
N GLU A 8 -21.82 -23.67 -8.89
CA GLU A 8 -21.20 -22.70 -9.78
C GLU A 8 -20.16 -21.96 -8.95
N CYS A 9 -18.89 -22.36 -9.12
CA CYS A 9 -17.78 -21.69 -8.45
C CYS A 9 -17.49 -20.37 -9.15
N GLU A 10 -17.25 -19.33 -8.36
CA GLU A 10 -16.71 -18.08 -8.87
C GLU A 10 -15.36 -18.30 -9.55
N GLN A 11 -15.17 -17.67 -10.71
CA GLN A 11 -13.94 -17.75 -11.50
C GLN A 11 -13.03 -16.54 -11.31
N ASN A 12 -13.51 -15.51 -10.60
CA ASN A 12 -12.74 -14.31 -10.36
C ASN A 12 -11.60 -14.60 -9.37
N PRO A 13 -10.35 -14.24 -9.69
CA PRO A 13 -9.23 -14.45 -8.77
C PRO A 13 -9.43 -13.62 -7.50
N CYS A 14 -9.19 -14.22 -6.34
CA CYS A 14 -9.16 -13.52 -5.06
C CYS A 14 -7.95 -12.58 -5.00
N LEU A 15 -8.10 -11.42 -4.35
CA LEU A 15 -7.00 -10.50 -4.08
C LEU A 15 -5.97 -11.11 -3.12
N VAL A 16 -6.44 -11.83 -2.10
CA VAL A 16 -5.61 -12.54 -1.13
C VAL A 16 -5.68 -14.04 -1.41
N GLU A 17 -4.56 -14.62 -1.84
CA GLU A 17 -4.45 -16.06 -2.10
C GLU A 17 -3.39 -16.71 -1.20
N PRO A 18 -3.74 -17.77 -0.43
CA PRO A 18 -2.79 -18.45 0.45
C PRO A 18 -1.55 -18.97 -0.27
N ALA A 19 -1.69 -19.48 -1.50
CA ALA A 19 -0.57 -20.00 -2.28
C ALA A 19 0.48 -18.91 -2.57
N ILE A 20 0.04 -17.68 -2.87
CA ILE A 20 0.91 -16.53 -3.10
C ILE A 20 1.58 -16.08 -1.80
N ILE A 21 0.84 -16.01 -0.69
CA ILE A 21 1.41 -15.69 0.63
C ILE A 21 2.54 -16.68 0.97
N HIS A 22 2.29 -17.98 0.80
CA HIS A 22 3.31 -18.99 1.03
C HIS A 22 4.49 -18.84 0.07
N ALA A 23 4.25 -18.57 -1.22
CA ALA A 23 5.31 -18.39 -2.20
C ALA A 23 6.23 -17.21 -1.88
N VAL A 24 5.67 -16.06 -1.50
CA VAL A 24 6.43 -14.87 -1.09
C VAL A 24 7.25 -15.16 0.16
N ASN A 25 6.64 -15.79 1.17
CA ASN A 25 7.27 -16.05 2.47
C ASN A 25 8.39 -17.11 2.43
N ARG A 26 8.60 -17.79 1.30
CA ARG A 26 9.79 -18.63 1.08
C ARG A 26 11.06 -17.83 0.83
N GLY A 27 10.93 -16.58 0.38
CA GLY A 27 12.08 -15.69 0.17
C GLY A 27 12.45 -14.90 1.43
N ASN A 28 13.65 -14.30 1.41
CA ASN A 28 14.12 -13.41 2.47
C ASN A 28 14.24 -11.98 1.93
N TYR A 29 13.17 -11.19 2.09
CA TYR A 29 13.05 -9.84 1.50
C TYR A 29 13.00 -8.72 2.55
N GLY A 30 13.20 -9.03 3.83
CA GLY A 30 13.04 -8.07 4.92
C GLY A 30 11.57 -7.76 5.29
N TRP A 31 10.61 -8.44 4.67
CA TRP A 31 9.18 -8.37 4.97
C TRP A 31 8.51 -9.73 4.73
N LYS A 32 7.27 -9.90 5.22
CA LYS A 32 6.46 -11.11 5.02
C LYS A 32 5.06 -10.75 4.53
N ALA A 33 4.53 -11.56 3.62
CA ALA A 33 3.14 -11.51 3.23
C ALA A 33 2.24 -12.10 4.34
N ALA A 34 1.06 -11.53 4.52
CA ALA A 34 0.07 -11.98 5.48
C ALA A 34 -1.34 -11.82 4.91
N ASN A 35 -2.31 -12.47 5.56
CA ASN A 35 -3.71 -12.24 5.27
C ASN A 35 -4.19 -11.03 6.07
N TYR A 36 -4.70 -10.02 5.37
CA TYR A 36 -5.35 -8.85 5.97
C TYR A 36 -6.85 -9.01 5.80
N SER A 37 -7.58 -9.09 6.91
CA SER A 37 -9.02 -9.36 6.93
C SER A 37 -9.83 -8.35 6.10
N GLN A 38 -9.40 -7.09 6.07
CA GLN A 38 -10.01 -6.03 5.26
C GLN A 38 -10.01 -6.30 3.74
N PHE A 39 -9.18 -7.21 3.26
CA PHE A 39 -9.06 -7.58 1.84
C PHE A 39 -9.58 -9.00 1.56
N TYR A 40 -10.04 -9.71 2.59
CA TYR A 40 -10.50 -11.08 2.44
C TYR A 40 -11.86 -11.12 1.71
N GLY A 41 -11.97 -11.96 0.68
CA GLY A 41 -13.16 -12.05 -0.15
C GLY A 41 -13.26 -10.99 -1.25
N MET A 42 -12.33 -10.03 -1.31
CA MET A 42 -12.22 -9.09 -2.43
C MET A 42 -11.61 -9.79 -3.65
N THR A 43 -12.12 -9.50 -4.84
CA THR A 43 -11.51 -9.94 -6.10
C THR A 43 -10.28 -9.11 -6.42
N LEU A 44 -9.35 -9.68 -7.19
CA LEU A 44 -8.17 -8.94 -7.69
C LEU A 44 -8.57 -7.68 -8.47
N ALA A 45 -9.65 -7.77 -9.26
CA ALA A 45 -10.16 -6.66 -10.06
C ALA A 45 -10.67 -5.50 -9.19
N GLU A 46 -11.40 -5.79 -8.10
CA GLU A 46 -11.83 -4.79 -7.13
C GLU A 46 -10.65 -4.13 -6.42
N GLY A 47 -9.66 -4.93 -6.01
CA GLY A 47 -8.44 -4.44 -5.38
C GLY A 47 -7.69 -3.44 -6.27
N ILE A 48 -7.48 -3.80 -7.54
CA ILE A 48 -6.82 -2.91 -8.52
C ILE A 48 -7.64 -1.62 -8.73
N ARG A 49 -8.96 -1.74 -8.84
CA ARG A 49 -9.83 -0.61 -9.17
C ARG A 49 -10.01 0.37 -8.02
N TYR A 50 -10.13 -0.11 -6.78
CA TYR A 50 -10.55 0.70 -5.63
C TYR A 50 -9.44 0.92 -4.60
N ARG A 51 -8.43 0.05 -4.54
CA ARG A 51 -7.37 0.09 -3.53
C ARG A 51 -6.02 0.59 -4.06
N LEU A 52 -5.94 0.93 -5.34
CA LEU A 52 -4.81 1.66 -5.94
C LEU A 52 -5.22 3.13 -6.16
N GLY A 53 -4.43 4.07 -5.64
CA GLY A 53 -4.89 5.46 -5.43
C GLY A 53 -4.12 6.57 -6.15
N THR A 54 -3.25 6.28 -7.12
CA THR A 54 -2.46 7.33 -7.77
C THR A 54 -2.66 7.37 -9.28
N GLN A 55 -3.08 8.53 -9.78
CA GLN A 55 -3.06 8.83 -11.21
C GLN A 55 -1.67 9.38 -11.56
N ARG A 56 -1.20 9.08 -12.77
CA ARG A 56 0.05 9.65 -13.26
C ARG A 56 -0.08 11.19 -13.28
N PRO A 57 0.82 11.94 -12.62
CA PRO A 57 0.77 13.39 -12.63
C PRO A 57 0.92 13.97 -14.04
N SER A 58 0.43 15.19 -14.25
CA SER A 58 0.58 15.92 -15.52
C SER A 58 2.06 16.23 -15.81
N SER A 59 2.40 16.51 -17.07
CA SER A 59 3.76 16.89 -17.46
C SER A 59 4.26 18.10 -16.66
N THR A 60 3.40 19.08 -16.38
CA THR A 60 3.75 20.26 -15.57
C THR A 60 4.21 19.87 -14.16
N ILE A 61 3.50 18.96 -13.49
CA ILE A 61 3.87 18.47 -12.15
C ILE A 61 5.16 17.64 -12.22
N MET A 62 5.28 16.79 -13.24
CA MET A 62 6.47 15.97 -13.45
C MET A 62 7.74 16.81 -13.74
N ASN A 63 7.58 18.05 -14.19
CA ASN A 63 8.67 18.99 -14.48
C ASN A 63 8.96 19.95 -13.31
N MET A 64 8.30 19.81 -12.17
CA MET A 64 8.61 20.62 -10.98
C MET A 64 9.98 20.25 -10.43
N ASN A 65 10.79 21.25 -10.10
CA ASN A 65 12.08 21.04 -9.43
C ASN A 65 11.88 20.89 -7.92
N GLU A 66 12.86 20.29 -7.27
CA GLU A 66 12.93 20.18 -5.82
C GLU A 66 12.96 21.55 -5.13
N ILE A 67 12.40 21.61 -3.92
CA ILE A 67 12.57 22.78 -3.05
C ILE A 67 14.01 22.78 -2.55
N ARG A 68 14.72 23.88 -2.82
CA ARG A 68 16.09 24.07 -2.33
C ARG A 68 16.05 24.52 -0.88
N VAL A 69 16.52 23.65 0.00
CA VAL A 69 16.69 23.95 1.43
C VAL A 69 18.15 24.32 1.66
N ASN A 70 18.40 25.48 2.26
CA ASN A 70 19.74 25.86 2.70
C ASN A 70 20.05 25.08 3.98
N MET A 71 20.73 23.94 3.85
CA MET A 71 21.31 23.22 4.99
C MET A 71 22.81 23.54 5.08
N ASP A 72 23.28 23.91 6.27
CA ASP A 72 24.70 24.02 6.58
C ASP A 72 25.28 22.62 6.83
N PRO A 73 26.18 22.10 5.97
CA PRO A 73 26.73 20.75 6.13
C PRO A 73 27.51 20.52 7.43
N GLN A 74 27.96 21.59 8.10
CA GLN A 74 28.69 21.49 9.36
C GLN A 74 27.76 21.49 10.57
N ASN A 75 26.65 22.22 10.50
CA ASN A 75 25.76 22.46 11.64
C ASN A 75 24.42 21.73 11.54
N ASP A 76 23.92 21.47 10.34
CA ASP A 76 22.64 20.81 10.08
C ASP A 76 22.86 19.33 9.77
N HIS A 77 22.70 18.49 10.80
CA HIS A 77 22.77 17.03 10.66
C HIS A 77 21.38 16.42 10.78
N LEU A 78 20.95 15.71 9.74
CA LEU A 78 19.72 14.92 9.81
C LEU A 78 19.91 13.75 10.81
N PRO A 79 18.89 13.47 11.65
CA PRO A 79 18.99 12.39 12.61
C PRO A 79 18.96 11.03 11.91
N ARG A 80 19.60 10.02 12.51
CA ARG A 80 19.59 8.63 11.99
C ARG A 80 18.21 7.98 12.03
N TYR A 81 17.33 8.48 12.89
CA TYR A 81 15.94 8.04 13.03
C TYR A 81 15.06 9.29 13.14
N PHE A 82 13.93 9.28 12.46
CA PHE A 82 12.96 10.36 12.50
C PHE A 82 11.55 9.79 12.44
N ASN A 83 10.68 10.29 13.32
CA ASN A 83 9.26 9.98 13.31
C ASN A 83 8.46 11.28 13.51
N SER A 84 7.60 11.61 12.55
CA SER A 84 6.80 12.83 12.57
C SER A 84 5.83 12.88 13.76
N THR A 85 5.31 11.74 14.21
CA THR A 85 4.37 11.69 15.34
C THR A 85 5.05 12.05 16.66
N GLU A 86 6.33 11.69 16.81
CA GLU A 86 7.17 12.06 17.95
C GLU A 86 7.62 13.52 17.86
N LYS A 87 7.98 13.99 16.65
CA LYS A 87 8.46 15.37 16.44
C LYS A 87 7.36 16.41 16.63
N TRP A 88 6.14 16.12 16.18
CA TRP A 88 4.99 17.01 16.26
C TRP A 88 3.76 16.30 16.86
N PRO A 89 3.75 16.10 18.20
CA PRO A 89 2.65 15.43 18.88
C PRO A 89 1.30 16.11 18.62
N GLY A 90 0.28 15.32 18.31
CA GLY A 90 -1.09 15.79 18.05
C GLY A 90 -1.28 16.55 16.73
N LYS A 91 -0.26 16.62 15.86
CA LYS A 91 -0.36 17.22 14.52
C LYS A 91 -0.44 16.19 13.39
N ILE A 92 -0.10 14.94 13.69
CA ILE A 92 -0.20 13.81 12.77
C ILE A 92 -1.42 12.98 13.16
N HIS A 93 -2.33 12.75 12.21
CA HIS A 93 -3.52 11.94 12.43
C HIS A 93 -3.25 10.46 12.12
N GLU A 94 -4.07 9.57 12.68
CA GLU A 94 -4.06 8.14 12.36
C GLU A 94 -4.45 7.86 10.90
N PRO A 95 -4.02 6.74 10.30
CA PRO A 95 -4.39 6.38 8.93
C PRO A 95 -5.90 6.42 8.69
N LEU A 96 -6.30 7.02 7.56
CA LEU A 96 -7.69 7.11 7.14
C LEU A 96 -8.01 6.01 6.12
N ASP A 97 -9.25 5.53 6.12
CA ASP A 97 -9.76 4.63 5.08
C ASP A 97 -10.20 5.44 3.86
N GLN A 98 -9.69 5.10 2.68
CA GLN A 98 -10.04 5.73 1.41
C GLN A 98 -11.39 5.25 0.84
N GLY A 99 -12.01 4.23 1.44
CA GLY A 99 -13.18 3.51 0.92
C GLY A 99 -12.83 2.16 0.32
#